data_AF-A0AAC9I3H3-F1
#
_entry.id   AF-A0AAC9I3H3-F1
#
_cell.length_a   1.000
_cell.length_b   1.000
_cell.length_c   1.000
_cell.angle_alpha   90.00
_cell.angle_beta   90.00
_cell.angle_gamma   90.00
#
_symmetry.space_group_name_H-M   'P 1'
#
loop_
_entity.id
_entity.type
_entity.pdbx_description
1 polymer ?
#
loop_
_entity_poly.entity_id
_entity_poly.type
_entity_poly.pdbx_seq_one_letter_code
_entity_poly.pdbx_strand_id
1 'polypeptide(L)'
;MMAVGVVVGTAFPDLSNQIKTSNYLLCPGSSFEKLMVQFLLRIGLFVPIALGIFWIVIRLAKASLTPGESGLDLSLIPYFEFRFLVSNYKNELDDIWKILFMIFGFLSYGIYLFAGTTYFKRYALIKTVIVSVVLWGTSVLFVILLSHIFYPENHGFGIILRDFVITEHLDSSQMFALLFSLFSWMFFLAIAYFKLKEREA
;
A
#
# COMPACT_ATOMS: atom_id res chain seq x y z
N MET A 1 -3.08 -6.61 7.58
CA MET A 1 -2.61 -6.16 6.25
C MET A 1 -3.50 -6.67 5.11
N MET A 2 -3.70 -8.00 4.94
CA MET A 2 -4.56 -8.54 3.86
C MET A 2 -5.99 -7.97 3.84
N ALA A 3 -6.66 -7.85 4.99
CA ALA A 3 -8.04 -7.33 5.06
C ALA A 3 -8.19 -5.89 4.51
N VAL A 4 -7.24 -5.01 4.84
CA VAL A 4 -7.22 -3.62 4.32
C VAL A 4 -6.99 -3.62 2.81
N GLY A 5 -6.06 -4.45 2.32
CA GLY A 5 -5.81 -4.61 0.89
C GLY A 5 -7.03 -5.12 0.13
N VAL A 6 -7.85 -6.00 0.73
CA VAL A 6 -9.11 -6.47 0.15
C VAL A 6 -10.14 -5.35 0.06
N VAL A 7 -10.30 -4.53 1.11
CA VAL A 7 -11.26 -3.41 1.08
C VAL A 7 -10.84 -2.34 0.08
N VAL A 8 -9.55 -2.00 0.02
CA VAL A 8 -9.03 -1.04 -0.96
C VAL A 8 -9.10 -1.60 -2.39
N GLY A 9 -8.78 -2.89 -2.57
CA GLY A 9 -8.90 -3.60 -3.84
C GLY A 9 -10.34 -3.94 -4.27
N THR A 10 -11.33 -3.56 -3.47
CA THR A 10 -12.77 -3.62 -3.80
C THR A 10 -13.43 -2.24 -3.74
N ALA A 11 -12.64 -1.17 -3.78
CA ALA A 11 -13.11 0.21 -3.61
C ALA A 11 -14.22 0.62 -4.59
N PHE A 12 -14.23 0.04 -5.80
CA PHE A 12 -15.30 0.21 -6.79
C PHE A 12 -16.10 -1.08 -7.00
N PRO A 13 -16.99 -1.46 -6.06
CA PRO A 13 -17.83 -2.63 -6.24
C PRO A 13 -18.80 -2.44 -7.42
N ASP A 14 -19.17 -1.20 -7.73
CA ASP A 14 -20.11 -0.87 -8.81
C ASP A 14 -19.50 -1.00 -10.20
N LEU A 15 -18.16 -1.00 -10.32
CA LEU A 15 -17.45 -1.25 -11.58
C LEU A 15 -17.35 -2.75 -11.94
N SER A 16 -17.80 -3.63 -11.05
CA SER A 16 -17.72 -5.09 -11.26
C SER A 16 -18.81 -5.64 -12.19
N ASN A 17 -20.00 -5.04 -12.17
CA ASN A 17 -21.18 -5.47 -12.94
C ASN A 17 -21.58 -4.40 -13.95
N GLN A 18 -21.81 -4.79 -15.21
CA GLN A 18 -22.17 -3.86 -16.29
C GLN A 18 -23.38 -2.96 -15.94
N ILE A 19 -24.42 -3.53 -15.33
CA ILE A 19 -25.62 -2.79 -14.94
C ILE A 19 -25.31 -1.75 -13.84
N LYS A 20 -24.54 -2.14 -12.82
CA LYS A 20 -24.11 -1.25 -11.73
C LYS A 20 -23.14 -0.17 -12.24
N THR A 21 -22.27 -0.54 -13.19
CA THR A 21 -21.35 0.39 -13.82
C THR A 21 -22.12 1.44 -14.61
N SER A 22 -23.10 1.04 -15.42
CA SER A 22 -23.95 2.00 -16.14
C SER A 22 -24.64 2.96 -15.18
N ASN A 23 -25.27 2.46 -14.10
CA ASN A 23 -25.92 3.32 -13.12
C ASN A 23 -24.93 4.27 -12.41
N TYR A 24 -23.74 3.79 -12.06
CA TYR A 24 -22.69 4.59 -11.41
C TYR A 24 -22.12 5.68 -12.32
N LEU A 25 -21.93 5.37 -13.60
CA LEU A 25 -21.45 6.34 -14.60
C LEU A 25 -22.54 7.38 -14.91
N LEU A 26 -23.81 7.00 -14.87
CA LEU A 26 -24.96 7.91 -15.07
C LEU A 26 -25.31 8.75 -13.84
N CYS A 27 -24.74 8.47 -12.66
CA CYS A 27 -24.95 9.33 -11.50
C CYS A 27 -24.46 10.75 -11.78
N PRO A 28 -25.27 11.78 -11.47
CA PRO A 28 -24.88 13.17 -11.65
C PRO A 28 -23.69 13.48 -10.74
N GLY A 29 -22.56 13.84 -11.34
CA GLY A 29 -21.31 14.12 -10.65
C GLY A 29 -20.13 14.02 -11.61
N SER A 30 -19.11 14.84 -11.40
CA SER A 30 -17.88 14.76 -12.19
C SER A 30 -17.17 13.43 -11.95
N SER A 31 -16.52 12.85 -12.96
CA SER A 31 -15.69 11.64 -12.78
C SER A 31 -14.61 11.85 -11.71
N PHE A 32 -14.12 13.09 -11.54
CA PHE A 32 -13.17 13.43 -10.48
C PHE A 32 -13.81 13.31 -9.10
N GLU A 33 -15.01 13.83 -8.92
CA GLU A 33 -15.74 13.80 -7.65
C GLU A 33 -16.06 12.36 -7.25
N LYS A 34 -16.55 11.54 -8.19
CA LYS A 34 -16.79 10.11 -8.00
C LYS A 34 -15.53 9.38 -7.51
N LEU A 35 -14.38 9.69 -8.11
CA LEU A 35 -13.09 9.11 -7.74
C LEU A 35 -12.63 9.60 -6.35
N MET A 36 -12.71 10.90 -6.08
CA MET A 36 -12.32 11.51 -4.81
C MET A 36 -13.14 10.98 -3.64
N VAL A 37 -14.46 10.82 -3.82
CA VAL A 37 -15.34 10.27 -2.78
C VAL A 37 -14.94 8.84 -2.43
N GLN A 38 -14.69 7.98 -3.42
CA GLN A 38 -14.26 6.61 -3.16
C GLN A 38 -12.87 6.57 -2.52
N PHE A 39 -11.93 7.40 -2.97
CA PHE A 39 -10.61 7.53 -2.37
C PHE A 39 -10.70 7.96 -0.89
N LEU A 40 -11.45 9.00 -0.59
CA LEU A 40 -11.53 9.59 0.75
C LEU A 40 -12.28 8.68 1.73
N LEU A 41 -13.37 8.02 1.30
CA LEU A 41 -14.10 7.07 2.14
C LEU A 41 -13.35 5.74 2.34
N ARG A 42 -12.74 5.18 1.30
CA ARG A 42 -12.14 3.83 1.34
C ARG A 42 -10.68 3.81 1.80
N ILE A 43 -9.93 4.86 1.54
CA ILE A 43 -8.52 4.95 1.95
C ILE A 43 -8.40 5.95 3.10
N GLY A 44 -8.93 7.17 2.94
CA GLY A 44 -8.82 8.22 3.95
C GLY A 44 -9.53 7.89 5.27
N LEU A 45 -10.76 7.39 5.22
CA LEU A 45 -11.59 7.15 6.41
C LEU A 45 -11.50 5.70 6.91
N PHE A 46 -11.61 4.73 6.01
CA PHE A 46 -11.63 3.31 6.41
C PHE A 46 -10.31 2.84 7.04
N VAL A 47 -9.15 3.28 6.56
CA VAL A 47 -7.85 2.82 7.08
C VAL A 47 -7.64 3.26 8.54
N PRO A 48 -7.83 4.54 8.93
CA PRO A 48 -7.75 4.95 10.33
C PRO A 48 -8.79 4.26 11.22
N ILE A 49 -10.03 4.10 10.74
CA ILE A 49 -11.08 3.42 11.51
C ILE A 49 -10.70 1.95 11.75
N ALA A 50 -10.23 1.24 10.72
CA ALA A 50 -9.82 -0.15 10.84
C ALA A 50 -8.65 -0.32 11.81
N LEU A 51 -7.67 0.60 11.80
CA LEU A 51 -6.58 0.63 12.76
C LEU A 51 -7.07 0.90 14.19
N GLY A 52 -8.03 1.80 14.37
CA GLY A 52 -8.66 2.08 15.65
C GLY A 52 -9.43 0.87 16.21
N ILE A 53 -10.24 0.22 15.38
CA ILE A 53 -10.96 -1.01 15.75
C ILE A 53 -9.97 -2.10 16.14
N PHE A 54 -8.91 -2.30 15.35
CA PHE A 54 -7.87 -3.29 15.64
C PHE A 54 -7.23 -3.06 17.01
N TRP A 55 -6.92 -1.81 17.34
CA TRP A 55 -6.38 -1.43 18.65
C TRP A 55 -7.36 -1.72 19.80
N ILE A 56 -8.65 -1.41 19.62
CA ILE A 56 -9.69 -1.72 20.63
C ILE A 56 -9.82 -3.23 20.82
N VAL A 57 -9.87 -4.01 19.74
CA VAL A 57 -10.03 -5.47 19.78
C VAL A 57 -8.88 -6.13 20.53
N ILE A 58 -7.63 -5.70 20.32
CA ILE A 58 -6.47 -6.27 21.04
C ILE A 58 -6.57 -5.97 22.54
N ARG A 59 -6.97 -4.74 22.91
CA ARG A 59 -7.17 -4.39 24.32
C ARG A 59 -8.31 -5.17 24.96
N LEU A 60 -9.42 -5.37 24.22
CA LEU A 60 -10.55 -6.15 24.69
C LEU A 60 -10.20 -7.64 24.82
N ALA A 61 -9.48 -8.20 23.86
CA ALA A 61 -8.99 -9.58 23.91
C ALA A 61 -8.09 -9.81 25.13
N LYS A 62 -7.24 -8.85 25.45
CA LYS A 62 -6.41 -8.90 26.66
C LYS A 62 -7.21 -8.72 27.95
N ALA A 63 -8.18 -7.82 27.98
CA ALA A 63 -9.06 -7.63 29.12
C ALA A 63 -9.96 -8.86 29.38
N SER A 64 -10.30 -9.62 28.33
CA SER A 64 -11.06 -10.87 28.42
C SER A 64 -10.26 -12.03 29.01
N LEU A 65 -8.93 -11.92 29.09
CA LEU A 65 -8.10 -12.88 29.81
C LEU A 65 -8.06 -12.47 31.29
N THR A 66 -9.11 -12.81 32.03
CA THR A 66 -9.18 -12.58 33.48
C THR A 66 -8.07 -13.40 34.17
N PRO A 67 -7.23 -12.80 35.03
CA PRO A 67 -6.04 -13.44 35.59
C PRO A 67 -6.30 -14.57 36.63
N GLY A 68 -7.49 -15.19 36.63
CA GLY A 68 -7.91 -16.13 37.68
C GLY A 68 -8.38 -17.51 37.22
N GLU A 69 -8.95 -17.68 36.02
CA GLU A 69 -9.68 -18.91 35.68
C GLU A 69 -9.17 -19.68 34.45
N SER A 70 -8.38 -19.07 33.57
CA SER A 70 -8.10 -19.69 32.26
C SER A 70 -6.78 -20.47 32.18
N GLY A 71 -5.85 -20.32 33.14
CA GLY A 71 -4.51 -20.93 33.04
C GLY A 71 -3.72 -20.53 31.78
N LEU A 72 -4.21 -19.55 31.02
CA LEU A 72 -3.60 -19.04 29.80
C LEU A 72 -2.68 -17.88 30.16
N ASP A 73 -1.41 -17.99 29.81
CA ASP A 73 -0.42 -16.95 30.05
C ASP A 73 -0.82 -15.65 29.33
N LEU A 74 -0.89 -14.54 30.08
CA LEU A 74 -1.14 -13.20 29.53
C LEU A 74 -0.02 -12.71 28.57
N SER A 75 1.09 -13.45 28.48
CA SER A 75 2.20 -13.21 27.54
C SER A 75 1.88 -13.65 26.10
N LEU A 76 0.85 -14.49 25.88
CA LEU A 76 0.48 -14.99 24.55
C LEU A 76 -0.14 -13.92 23.64
N ILE A 77 -0.76 -12.86 24.20
CA ILE A 77 -1.30 -11.75 23.42
C ILE A 77 -0.33 -10.56 23.49
N PRO A 78 0.42 -10.27 22.41
CA PRO A 78 1.35 -9.15 22.39
C PRO A 78 0.61 -7.81 22.49
N TYR A 79 1.20 -6.86 23.22
CA TYR A 79 0.71 -5.49 23.24
C TYR A 79 0.97 -4.84 21.88
N PHE A 80 -0.10 -4.51 21.16
CA PHE A 80 -0.01 -3.68 19.97
C PHE A 80 -0.13 -2.21 20.35
N GLU A 81 0.98 -1.50 20.24
CA GLU A 81 1.02 -0.04 20.25
C GLU A 81 1.30 0.47 18.84
N PHE A 82 0.66 1.57 18.46
CA PHE A 82 0.95 2.25 17.20
C PHE A 82 2.42 2.68 17.09
N ARG A 83 3.10 2.85 18.23
CA ARG A 83 4.54 3.07 18.29
C ARG A 83 5.33 1.95 17.61
N PHE A 84 4.90 0.69 17.66
CA PHE A 84 5.59 -0.42 16.98
C PHE A 84 5.46 -0.39 15.46
N LEU A 85 4.50 0.35 14.90
CA LEU A 85 4.50 0.58 13.46
C LEU A 85 5.68 1.49 13.07
N VAL A 86 6.00 2.48 13.89
CA VAL A 86 7.00 3.52 13.58
C VAL A 86 8.39 3.22 14.14
N SER A 87 8.45 2.56 15.29
CA SER A 87 9.64 2.29 16.07
C SER A 87 10.33 1.02 15.55
N ASN A 88 11.59 1.16 15.15
CA ASN A 88 12.46 0.00 14.99
C ASN A 88 12.68 -0.68 16.35
N TYR A 89 13.16 -1.92 16.33
CA TYR A 89 13.46 -2.79 17.48
C TYR A 89 14.30 -2.16 18.62
N LYS A 90 14.83 -0.94 18.44
CA LYS A 90 15.63 -0.18 19.42
C LYS A 90 14.95 1.05 20.04
N ASN A 91 13.66 1.31 19.82
CA ASN A 91 12.92 2.41 20.49
C ASN A 91 13.49 3.83 20.28
N GLU A 92 14.19 4.08 19.18
CA GLU A 92 14.58 5.44 18.77
C GLU A 92 13.45 6.03 17.92
N LEU A 93 12.75 7.03 18.47
CA LEU A 93 11.61 7.71 17.84
C LEU A 93 12.02 8.88 16.92
N ASP A 94 13.30 9.01 16.58
CA ASP A 94 13.82 10.25 15.96
C ASP A 94 13.79 10.29 14.42
N ASP A 95 13.48 9.19 13.74
CA ASP A 95 13.48 9.17 12.27
C ASP A 95 12.11 9.55 11.68
N ILE A 96 11.84 10.85 11.61
CA ILE A 96 10.72 11.45 10.86
C ILE A 96 10.64 10.86 9.43
N TRP A 97 11.78 10.55 8.83
CA TRP A 97 11.89 9.92 7.52
C TRP A 97 11.24 8.54 7.44
N LYS A 98 11.34 7.72 8.49
CA LYS A 98 10.70 6.40 8.56
C LYS A 98 9.18 6.51 8.65
N ILE A 99 8.69 7.48 9.43
CA ILE A 99 7.25 7.78 9.53
C ILE A 99 6.71 8.19 8.17
N LEU A 100 7.38 9.13 7.51
CA LEU A 100 7.01 9.59 6.17
C LEU A 100 7.02 8.43 5.17
N PHE A 101 8.11 7.65 5.14
CA PHE A 101 8.23 6.48 4.27
C PHE A 101 7.07 5.51 4.46
N MET A 102 6.69 5.23 5.71
CA MET A 102 5.61 4.31 6.04
C MET A 102 4.25 4.85 5.60
N ILE A 103 3.90 6.08 5.98
CA ILE A 103 2.59 6.67 5.68
C ILE A 103 2.41 6.77 4.16
N PHE A 104 3.40 7.35 3.47
CA PHE A 104 3.33 7.49 2.01
C PHE A 104 3.49 6.15 1.29
N GLY A 105 4.17 5.18 1.89
CA GLY A 105 4.31 3.84 1.31
C GLY A 105 2.99 3.10 1.32
N PHE A 106 2.28 3.15 2.46
CA PHE A 106 0.92 2.61 2.57
C PHE A 106 -0.06 3.35 1.66
N LEU A 107 0.05 4.68 1.58
CA LEU A 107 -0.79 5.47 0.69
C LEU A 107 -0.55 5.08 -0.78
N SER A 108 0.71 5.05 -1.22
CA SER A 108 1.10 4.70 -2.58
C SER A 108 0.68 3.29 -2.97
N TYR A 109 0.90 2.31 -2.09
CA TYR A 109 0.45 0.94 -2.34
C TYR A 109 -1.08 0.84 -2.36
N GLY A 110 -1.76 1.56 -1.47
CA GLY A 110 -3.22 1.64 -1.45
C GLY A 110 -3.79 2.23 -2.74
N ILE A 111 -3.22 3.34 -3.22
CA ILE A 111 -3.64 3.97 -4.47
C ILE A 111 -3.30 3.10 -5.67
N TYR A 112 -2.18 2.37 -5.66
CA TYR A 112 -1.87 1.40 -6.71
C TYR A 112 -2.95 0.31 -6.81
N LEU A 113 -3.34 -0.30 -5.67
CA LEU A 113 -4.43 -1.29 -5.66
C LEU A 113 -5.76 -0.67 -6.11
N PHE A 114 -6.05 0.55 -5.65
CA PHE A 114 -7.24 1.31 -6.05
C PHE A 114 -7.27 1.59 -7.56
N ALA A 115 -6.19 2.10 -8.13
CA ALA A 115 -6.07 2.35 -9.57
C ALA A 115 -6.21 1.05 -10.36
N GLY A 116 -5.67 -0.04 -9.86
CA GLY A 116 -5.84 -1.35 -10.44
C GLY A 116 -7.31 -1.79 -10.59
N THR A 117 -8.19 -1.38 -9.68
CA THR A 117 -9.64 -1.66 -9.78
C THR A 117 -10.35 -0.89 -10.89
N THR A 118 -9.82 0.25 -11.35
CA THR A 118 -10.40 0.98 -12.49
C THR A 118 -9.99 0.34 -13.82
N TYR A 119 -8.90 -0.42 -13.87
CA TYR A 119 -8.47 -1.15 -15.06
C TYR A 119 -9.24 -2.45 -15.25
N PHE A 120 -9.29 -3.29 -14.22
CA PHE A 120 -9.86 -4.63 -14.33
C PHE A 120 -11.32 -4.67 -13.83
N LYS A 121 -12.23 -5.27 -14.61
CA LYS A 121 -13.64 -5.46 -14.20
C LYS A 121 -13.79 -6.59 -13.17
N ARG A 122 -13.57 -7.83 -13.60
CA ARG A 122 -13.69 -9.04 -12.77
C ARG A 122 -12.34 -9.48 -12.23
N TYR A 123 -12.30 -9.87 -10.96
CA TYR A 123 -11.11 -10.27 -10.20
C TYR A 123 -10.01 -9.21 -10.20
N ALA A 124 -10.40 -7.95 -10.02
CA ALA A 124 -9.49 -6.82 -10.15
C ALA A 124 -8.27 -6.95 -9.24
N LEU A 125 -8.49 -7.20 -7.94
CA LEU A 125 -7.42 -7.38 -6.96
C LEU A 125 -6.44 -8.51 -7.35
N ILE A 126 -6.95 -9.66 -7.76
CA ILE A 126 -6.08 -10.79 -8.13
C ILE A 126 -5.22 -10.43 -9.34
N LYS A 127 -5.81 -9.77 -10.36
CA LYS A 127 -5.10 -9.34 -11.55
C LYS A 127 -4.07 -8.25 -11.24
N THR A 128 -4.36 -7.32 -10.34
CA THR A 128 -3.41 -6.27 -9.97
C THR A 128 -2.22 -6.84 -9.21
N VAL A 129 -2.44 -7.83 -8.33
CA VAL A 129 -1.35 -8.55 -7.66
C VAL A 129 -0.50 -9.32 -8.67
N ILE A 130 -1.12 -10.04 -9.62
CA ILE A 130 -0.38 -10.75 -10.67
C ILE A 130 0.45 -9.77 -11.51
N VAL A 131 -0.13 -8.65 -11.93
CA VAL A 131 0.58 -7.61 -12.68
C VAL A 131 1.71 -7.00 -11.86
N SER A 132 1.52 -6.80 -10.55
CA SER A 132 2.58 -6.32 -9.66
C SER A 132 3.77 -7.28 -9.60
N VAL A 133 3.52 -8.59 -9.51
CA VAL A 133 4.58 -9.61 -9.54
C VAL A 133 5.32 -9.60 -10.88
N VAL A 134 4.58 -9.50 -11.99
CA VAL A 134 5.18 -9.43 -13.34
C VAL A 134 6.04 -8.17 -13.47
N LEU A 135 5.52 -7.00 -13.08
CA LEU A 135 6.25 -5.73 -13.14
C LEU A 135 7.49 -5.72 -12.24
N TRP A 136 7.40 -6.31 -11.05
CA TRP A 136 8.54 -6.43 -10.16
C TRP A 136 9.61 -7.33 -10.78
N GLY A 137 9.21 -8.49 -11.30
CA GLY A 137 10.12 -9.41 -11.98
C GLY A 137 10.80 -8.77 -13.19
N THR A 138 10.06 -8.07 -14.05
CA THR A 138 10.66 -7.37 -15.20
C THR A 138 11.59 -6.24 -14.76
N SER A 139 11.27 -5.53 -13.68
CA SER A 139 12.14 -4.49 -13.12
C SER A 139 13.45 -5.07 -12.59
N VAL A 140 13.39 -6.21 -11.87
CA VAL A 140 14.59 -6.91 -11.39
C VAL A 140 15.45 -7.40 -12.55
N LEU A 141 14.84 -8.02 -13.57
CA LEU A 141 15.55 -8.44 -14.78
C LEU A 141 16.19 -7.26 -15.52
N PHE A 142 15.49 -6.12 -15.58
CA PHE A 142 16.02 -4.90 -16.16
C PHE A 142 17.23 -4.38 -15.38
N VAL A 143 17.18 -4.38 -14.03
CA VAL A 143 18.31 -3.99 -13.18
C VAL A 143 19.49 -4.94 -13.35
N ILE A 144 19.26 -6.25 -13.45
CA ILE A 144 20.32 -7.24 -13.73
C ILE A 144 20.97 -6.94 -15.08
N LEU A 145 20.17 -6.68 -16.11
CA LEU A 145 20.66 -6.34 -17.45
C LEU A 145 21.51 -5.07 -17.41
N LEU A 146 21.03 -4.01 -16.75
CA LEU A 146 21.81 -2.77 -16.57
C LEU A 146 23.11 -3.03 -15.79
N SER A 147 23.06 -3.87 -14.76
CA SER A 147 24.25 -4.21 -13.98
C SER A 147 25.33 -4.88 -14.84
N HIS A 148 24.96 -5.77 -15.78
CA HIS A 148 25.92 -6.37 -16.70
C HIS A 148 26.46 -5.39 -17.75
N ILE A 149 25.63 -4.42 -18.20
CA ILE A 149 26.07 -3.39 -19.15
C ILE A 149 27.10 -2.45 -18.50
N PHE A 150 26.84 -2.00 -17.27
CA PHE A 150 27.70 -1.02 -16.59
C PHE A 150 28.86 -1.65 -15.80
N TYR A 151 28.71 -2.90 -15.35
CA TYR A 151 29.71 -3.65 -14.58
C TYR A 151 29.92 -5.03 -15.21
N PRO A 152 30.74 -5.13 -16.27
CA PRO A 152 30.93 -6.38 -17.01
C PRO A 152 31.66 -7.49 -16.21
N GLU A 153 32.24 -7.14 -15.05
CA GLU A 153 32.86 -8.09 -14.12
C GLU A 153 31.82 -8.92 -13.33
N ASN A 154 30.55 -8.54 -13.41
CA ASN A 154 29.47 -9.25 -12.76
C ASN A 154 29.06 -10.48 -13.58
N HIS A 155 28.87 -11.61 -12.90
CA HIS A 155 28.51 -12.89 -13.54
C HIS A 155 27.19 -13.43 -12.97
N GLY A 156 26.31 -13.92 -13.86
CA GLY A 156 25.09 -14.62 -13.49
C GLY A 156 23.95 -13.67 -13.08
N PHE A 157 23.36 -13.89 -11.90
CA PHE A 157 22.27 -13.06 -11.36
C PHE A 157 22.75 -12.07 -10.29
N GLY A 158 24.05 -11.80 -10.23
CA GLY A 158 24.57 -10.78 -9.33
C GLY A 158 24.00 -9.40 -9.68
N ILE A 159 23.76 -8.57 -8.68
CA ILE A 159 23.38 -7.17 -8.85
C ILE A 159 24.37 -6.34 -8.06
N ILE A 160 25.15 -5.52 -8.76
CA ILE A 160 26.05 -4.56 -8.13
C ILE A 160 25.32 -3.21 -8.08
N LEU A 161 24.91 -2.83 -6.87
CA LEU A 161 24.37 -1.50 -6.55
C LEU A 161 25.42 -0.77 -5.72
N ARG A 162 25.87 0.38 -6.22
CA ARG A 162 26.83 1.21 -5.50
C ARG A 162 26.05 2.20 -4.64
N ASP A 163 25.85 1.85 -3.38
CA ASP A 163 25.20 2.74 -2.45
C ASP A 163 26.19 3.80 -1.94
N PHE A 164 25.73 5.04 -1.89
CA PHE A 164 26.45 6.15 -1.28
C PHE A 164 25.63 6.75 -0.15
N VAL A 165 26.31 7.08 0.94
CA VAL A 165 25.70 7.72 2.11
C VAL A 165 25.41 9.18 1.75
N ILE A 166 24.14 9.57 1.76
CA ILE A 166 23.73 10.95 1.49
C ILE A 166 23.70 11.75 2.79
N THR A 167 23.19 11.13 3.87
CA THR A 167 23.09 11.68 5.22
C THR A 167 23.45 10.58 6.23
N GLU A 168 23.85 10.91 7.46
CA GLU A 168 24.15 9.94 8.54
C GLU A 168 23.06 8.87 8.77
N HIS A 169 21.83 9.10 8.29
CA HIS A 169 20.68 8.21 8.45
C HIS A 169 20.06 7.74 7.12
N LEU A 170 20.60 8.14 5.96
CA LEU A 170 20.01 7.84 4.64
C LEU A 170 21.06 7.47 3.59
N ASP A 171 20.94 6.24 3.11
CA ASP A 171 21.65 5.75 1.93
C ASP A 171 20.88 6.13 0.64
N SER A 172 21.59 6.13 -0.49
CA SER A 172 21.02 6.40 -1.82
C SER A 172 19.82 5.52 -2.17
N SER A 173 19.86 4.24 -1.85
CA SER A 173 18.76 3.29 -2.09
C SER A 173 17.53 3.63 -1.25
N GLN A 174 17.73 3.99 0.02
CA GLN A 174 16.66 4.40 0.93
C GLN A 174 16.03 5.73 0.50
N MET A 175 16.86 6.68 0.06
CA MET A 175 16.38 7.97 -0.46
C MET A 175 15.56 7.78 -1.74
N PHE A 176 15.99 6.92 -2.66
CA PHE A 176 15.22 6.59 -3.86
C PHE A 176 13.88 5.94 -3.51
N ALA A 177 13.87 5.00 -2.56
CA ALA A 177 12.64 4.37 -2.08
C ALA A 177 11.69 5.40 -1.44
N LEU A 178 12.22 6.35 -0.66
CA LEU A 178 11.44 7.45 -0.08
C LEU A 178 10.83 8.35 -1.15
N LEU A 179 11.60 8.78 -2.14
CA LEU A 179 11.09 9.58 -3.26
C LEU A 179 10.01 8.83 -4.04
N PHE A 180 10.24 7.56 -4.34
CA PHE A 180 9.25 6.73 -5.03
C PHE A 180 7.96 6.60 -4.21
N SER A 181 8.08 6.42 -2.90
CA SER A 181 6.96 6.38 -1.96
C SER A 181 6.18 7.71 -1.93
N LEU A 182 6.87 8.85 -1.94
CA LEU A 182 6.26 10.19 -1.88
C LEU A 182 5.52 10.61 -3.15
N PHE A 183 6.00 10.20 -4.33
CA PHE A 183 5.44 10.68 -5.60
C PHE A 183 4.54 9.67 -6.32
N SER A 184 4.69 8.37 -6.07
CA SER A 184 3.95 7.34 -6.84
C SER A 184 2.43 7.42 -6.65
N TRP A 185 1.93 7.78 -5.47
CA TRP A 185 0.50 7.93 -5.22
C TRP A 185 -0.16 8.97 -6.13
N MET A 186 0.51 10.10 -6.42
CA MET A 186 -0.02 11.14 -7.32
C MET A 186 -0.16 10.62 -8.76
N PHE A 187 0.84 9.88 -9.23
CA PHE A 187 0.85 9.29 -10.56
C PHE A 187 -0.29 8.28 -10.73
N PHE A 188 -0.47 7.38 -9.76
CA PHE A 188 -1.55 6.39 -9.82
C PHE A 188 -2.95 7.00 -9.70
N LEU A 189 -3.10 8.10 -8.95
CA LEU A 189 -4.36 8.82 -8.86
C LEU A 189 -4.73 9.46 -10.21
N ALA A 190 -3.78 10.10 -10.87
CA ALA A 190 -3.98 10.66 -12.21
C ALA A 190 -4.37 9.57 -13.23
N ILE A 191 -3.66 8.43 -13.21
CA ILE A 191 -3.98 7.26 -14.05
C ILE A 191 -5.40 6.76 -13.80
N ALA A 192 -5.79 6.61 -12.53
CA ALA A 192 -7.12 6.15 -12.17
C ALA A 192 -8.21 7.10 -12.68
N TYR A 193 -7.96 8.41 -12.63
CA TYR A 193 -8.87 9.44 -13.14
C TYR A 193 -9.06 9.35 -14.65
N PHE A 194 -7.97 9.31 -15.44
CA PHE A 194 -8.07 9.20 -16.89
C PHE A 194 -8.77 7.91 -17.31
N LYS A 195 -8.51 6.80 -16.61
CA LYS A 195 -9.17 5.52 -16.93
C LYS A 195 -10.66 5.53 -16.61
N LEU A 196 -11.07 6.23 -15.55
CA LEU A 196 -12.49 6.39 -15.25
C LEU A 196 -13.17 7.25 -16.31
N LYS A 197 -12.53 8.34 -16.75
CA LYS A 197 -13.02 9.21 -17.82
C LYS A 197 -13.19 8.48 -19.15
N GLU A 198 -12.22 7.64 -19.53
CA GLU A 198 -12.32 6.77 -20.74
C GLU A 198 -13.49 5.79 -20.69
N ARG A 199 -14.02 5.47 -19.51
CA ARG A 199 -15.19 4.58 -19.37
C ARG A 199 -16.53 5.32 -19.43
N GLU A 200 -16.52 6.64 -19.21
CA GLU A 200 -17.72 7.49 -19.30
C GLU A 200 -17.99 7.97 -20.74
N ALA A 201 -16.95 8.08 -21.57
CA ALA A 201 -17.05 8.42 -23.00
C ALA A 201 -17.45 7.22 -23.86
#